data_AF-A0A1F7V8X7-F1
#
_entry.id   AF-A0A1F7V8X7-F1
#
_cell.length_a   1.000
_cell.length_b   1.000
_cell.length_c   1.000
_cell.angle_alpha   90.00
_cell.angle_beta   90.00
_cell.angle_gamma   90.00
#
_symmetry.space_group_name_H-M   'P 1'
#
loop_
_entity.id
_entity.type
_entity.pdbx_description
1 polymer ?
#
loop_
_entity_poly.entity_id
_entity_poly.type
_entity_poly.pdbx_seq_one_letter_code
_entity_poly.pdbx_strand_id
1 'polypeptide(L)'
;MGEYADVKRKKILRMLEWLKTQSGFSVDNGGDHQWVIRHIAWKRPFPISFKHEVMNKFILKELVGKIVATGVCTKEQFDEHLK
;
A
#
# COMPACT_ATOMS: atom_id res chain seq x y z
N MET A 1 -0.24 12.93 17.46
CA MET A 1 -0.76 12.21 16.29
C MET A 1 0.39 11.88 15.34
N GLY A 2 1.12 10.80 15.61
CA GLY A 2 2.19 10.31 14.74
C GLY A 2 1.86 8.86 14.44
N GLU A 3 1.30 8.58 13.27
CA GLU A 3 0.59 7.30 13.08
C GLU A 3 1.30 6.31 12.17
N TYR A 4 2.31 6.71 11.41
CA TYR A 4 3.14 5.78 10.65
C TYR A 4 4.61 6.18 10.72
N ALA A 5 5.49 5.20 10.90
CA ALA A 5 6.93 5.33 10.73
C ALA A 5 7.33 4.88 9.31
N ASP A 6 8.58 5.12 8.93
CA ASP A 6 9.08 4.60 7.65
C ASP A 6 9.14 3.06 7.70
N VAL A 7 8.54 2.40 6.71
CA VAL A 7 8.35 0.93 6.73
C VAL A 7 9.26 0.27 5.72
N LYS A 8 9.93 -0.80 6.12
CA LYS A 8 10.79 -1.59 5.24
C LYS A 8 10.00 -2.14 4.04
N ARG A 9 10.61 -2.09 2.85
CA ARG A 9 10.08 -2.58 1.57
C ARG A 9 9.53 -3.99 1.70
N LYS A 10 10.25 -4.90 2.37
CA LYS A 10 9.80 -6.30 2.58
C LYS A 10 8.44 -6.41 3.26
N LYS A 11 8.17 -5.58 4.28
CA LYS A 11 6.86 -5.57 4.98
C LYS A 11 5.77 -5.06 4.06
N ILE A 12 6.05 -4.00 3.31
CA ILE A 12 5.09 -3.47 2.35
C ILE A 12 4.81 -4.49 1.25
N LEU A 13 5.82 -5.12 0.67
CA LEU A 13 5.62 -6.14 -0.38
C LEU A 13 4.70 -7.26 0.12
N ARG A 14 4.90 -7.75 1.35
CA ARG A 14 4.00 -8.74 1.95
C ARG A 14 2.56 -8.23 2.06
N MET A 15 2.37 -6.99 2.48
CA MET A 15 1.05 -6.37 2.53
C MET A 15 0.45 -6.19 1.11
N LEU A 16 1.26 -5.81 0.11
CA LEU A 16 0.81 -5.69 -1.29
C LEU A 16 0.41 -7.05 -1.88
N GLU A 17 1.13 -8.12 -1.54
CA GLU A 17 0.76 -9.49 -1.93
C GLU A 17 -0.58 -9.88 -1.32
N TRP A 18 -0.80 -9.57 -0.03
CA TRP A 18 -2.12 -9.73 0.58
C TRP A 18 -3.18 -8.88 -0.13
N LEU A 19 -2.87 -7.62 -0.48
CA LEU A 19 -3.80 -6.75 -1.20
C LEU A 19 -4.20 -7.33 -2.56
N LYS A 20 -3.29 -8.02 -3.27
CA LYS A 20 -3.62 -8.73 -4.52
C LYS A 20 -4.67 -9.82 -4.34
N THR A 21 -4.80 -10.39 -3.15
CA THR A 21 -5.83 -11.39 -2.84
C THR A 21 -7.22 -10.76 -2.67
N GLN A 22 -7.28 -9.45 -2.44
CA GLN A 22 -8.53 -8.73 -2.25
C GLN A 22 -9.18 -8.39 -3.59
N SER A 23 -10.51 -8.51 -3.63
CA SER A 23 -11.26 -8.30 -4.87
C SER A 23 -11.10 -6.86 -5.39
N GLY A 24 -10.80 -6.73 -6.67
CA GLY A 24 -10.70 -5.44 -7.34
C GLY A 24 -9.35 -4.75 -7.24
N PHE A 25 -8.38 -5.31 -6.50
CA PHE A 25 -7.00 -4.81 -6.46
C PHE A 25 -6.10 -5.53 -7.47
N SER A 26 -5.15 -4.78 -8.03
CA SER A 26 -4.05 -5.33 -8.82
C SER A 26 -2.79 -4.56 -8.47
N VAL A 27 -1.71 -5.27 -8.23
CA VAL A 27 -0.43 -4.64 -7.86
C VAL A 27 0.62 -5.04 -8.89
N ASP A 28 1.03 -4.06 -9.68
CA ASP A 28 2.02 -4.21 -10.74
C ASP A 28 3.38 -3.70 -10.27
N ASN A 29 4.43 -4.34 -10.75
CA ASN A 29 5.78 -3.82 -10.60
C ASN A 29 6.04 -2.79 -11.72
N GLY A 30 6.25 -1.54 -11.35
CA GLY A 30 6.52 -0.42 -12.27
C GLY A 30 8.00 -0.19 -12.54
N GLY A 31 8.90 -0.97 -11.94
CA GLY A 31 10.35 -0.89 -12.11
C GLY A 31 11.12 -1.27 -10.84
N ASP A 32 12.43 -1.05 -10.81
CA ASP A 32 13.29 -1.55 -9.73
C ASP A 32 12.89 -1.05 -8.32
N HIS A 33 12.38 0.19 -8.26
CA HIS A 33 12.00 0.88 -7.03
C HIS A 33 10.55 1.37 -6.99
N GLN A 34 9.74 1.04 -7.99
CA GLN A 34 8.38 1.56 -8.10
C GLN A 34 7.37 0.43 -8.23
N TRP A 35 6.35 0.48 -7.39
CA TRP A 35 5.19 -0.39 -7.46
C TRP A 35 3.96 0.43 -7.78
N VAL A 36 2.97 -0.19 -8.40
CA VAL A 36 1.75 0.51 -8.82
C VAL A 36 0.56 -0.31 -8.37
N ILE A 37 -0.29 0.29 -7.53
CA ILE A 37 -1.55 -0.32 -7.13
C ILE A 37 -2.66 0.24 -8.01
N ARG A 38 -3.43 -0.67 -8.59
CA ARG A 38 -4.67 -0.39 -9.30
C ARG A 38 -5.81 -0.93 -8.45
N HIS A 39 -6.92 -0.21 -8.47
CA HIS A 39 -8.18 -0.70 -7.94
C HIS A 39 -9.30 -0.36 -8.92
N ILE A 40 -10.29 -1.24 -9.07
CA ILE A 40 -11.42 -1.04 -10.01
C ILE A 40 -12.19 0.26 -9.77
N ALA A 41 -12.30 0.70 -8.52
CA ALA A 41 -12.99 1.94 -8.16
C ALA A 41 -12.11 3.20 -8.32
N TRP A 42 -10.82 3.05 -8.62
CA TRP A 42 -9.90 4.19 -8.73
C TRP A 42 -9.75 4.64 -10.17
N LYS A 43 -10.02 5.93 -10.43
CA LYS A 43 -9.80 6.55 -11.74
C LYS A 43 -8.32 6.56 -12.18
N ARG A 44 -7.39 6.55 -11.21
CA ARG A 44 -5.94 6.55 -11.44
C ARG A 44 -5.26 5.54 -10.54
N PRO A 45 -4.24 4.81 -11.05
CA PRO A 45 -3.40 3.98 -10.21
C PRO A 45 -2.68 4.81 -9.15
N PHE A 46 -2.36 4.17 -8.03
CA PHE A 46 -1.56 4.75 -6.97
C PHE A 46 -0.11 4.25 -7.08
N PRO A 47 0.84 5.13 -7.46
CA PRO A 47 2.24 4.78 -7.49
C PRO A 47 2.80 4.75 -6.07
N ILE A 48 3.56 3.71 -5.79
CA ILE A 48 4.36 3.53 -4.61
C ILE A 48 5.81 3.64 -5.01
N SER A 49 6.51 4.64 -4.48
CA SER A 49 7.95 4.76 -4.65
C SER A 49 8.67 4.35 -3.39
N PHE A 50 9.64 3.45 -3.51
CA PHE A 50 10.54 3.08 -2.43
C PHE A 50 11.82 3.91 -2.56
N LYS A 51 12.25 4.54 -1.46
CA LYS A 51 13.59 5.14 -1.37
C LYS A 51 14.48 4.12 -0.68
N HIS A 52 15.38 3.51 -1.45
CA HIS A 52 16.16 2.34 -1.01
C HIS A 52 15.22 1.19 -0.59
N GLU A 53 15.40 0.67 0.62
CA GLU A 53 14.60 -0.42 1.19
C GLU A 53 13.46 0.08 2.08
N VAL A 54 13.06 1.34 1.99
CA VAL A 54 12.06 1.92 2.89
C VAL A 54 11.01 2.73 2.13
N MET A 55 9.76 2.63 2.58
CA MET A 55 8.65 3.48 2.17
C MET A 55 8.48 4.62 3.18
N ASN A 56 8.31 5.82 2.65
CA ASN A 56 8.03 7.00 3.45
C ASN A 56 6.65 6.89 4.12
N LYS A 57 6.58 7.20 5.42
CA LYS A 57 5.33 7.25 6.19
C LYS A 57 4.20 8.07 5.56
N PHE A 58 4.51 9.14 4.82
CA PHE A 58 3.50 9.97 4.16
C PHE A 58 2.83 9.22 3.00
N ILE A 59 3.60 8.47 2.21
CA ILE A 59 3.08 7.62 1.13
C ILE A 59 2.22 6.51 1.74
N LEU A 60 2.68 5.90 2.83
CA LEU A 60 1.93 4.87 3.54
C LEU A 60 0.59 5.39 4.08
N LYS A 61 0.58 6.58 4.70
CA LYS A 61 -0.64 7.20 5.21
C LYS A 61 -1.66 7.46 4.10
N GLU A 62 -1.22 8.00 2.97
CA GLU A 62 -2.06 8.24 1.80
C GLU A 62 -2.62 6.92 1.24
N LEU A 63 -1.77 5.89 1.18
CA LEU A 63 -2.15 4.57 0.71
C LEU A 63 -3.24 3.93 1.60
N VAL A 64 -3.02 3.93 2.92
CA VAL A 64 -3.99 3.42 3.90
C VAL A 64 -5.32 4.15 3.74
N GLY A 65 -5.29 5.49 3.69
CA GLY A 65 -6.49 6.29 3.55
C GLY A 65 -7.29 5.94 2.29
N LYS A 66 -6.59 5.77 1.16
CA LYS A 66 -7.22 5.34 -0.10
C LYS A 66 -7.82 3.95 -0.03
N ILE A 67 -7.12 2.97 0.55
CA ILE A 67 -7.62 1.59 0.64
C ILE A 67 -8.79 1.51 1.61
N VAL A 68 -8.70 2.13 2.78
CA VAL A 68 -9.81 2.15 3.76
C VAL A 68 -11.04 2.84 3.16
N ALA A 69 -10.85 3.90 2.35
CA ALA A 69 -11.94 4.56 1.63
C ALA A 69 -12.61 3.67 0.57
N THR A 70 -11.95 2.62 0.07
CA THR A 70 -12.59 1.63 -0.81
C THR A 70 -13.50 0.65 -0.06
N GLY A 71 -13.43 0.61 1.27
CA GLY A 71 -14.19 -0.33 2.10
C GLY A 71 -13.68 -1.77 2.05
N VAL A 72 -12.56 -2.03 1.38
CA VAL A 72 -12.00 -3.39 1.24
C VAL A 72 -11.35 -3.88 2.53
N CYS A 73 -10.78 -3.00 3.33
CA CYS A 73 -10.28 -3.35 4.66
C CYS A 73 -10.37 -2.17 5.62
N THR A 74 -10.39 -2.46 6.92
CA THR A 74 -10.26 -1.44 7.95
C THR A 74 -8.80 -1.05 8.15
N LYS A 75 -8.57 0.09 8.81
CA LYS A 75 -7.22 0.51 9.19
C LYS A 75 -6.53 -0.52 10.08
N GLU A 76 -7.26 -1.14 11.00
CA GLU A 76 -6.73 -2.15 11.93
C GLU A 76 -6.25 -3.39 11.18
N GLN A 77 -7.06 -3.92 10.26
CA GLN A 77 -6.65 -5.05 9.41
C GLN A 77 -5.41 -4.75 8.59
N PHE A 78 -5.34 -3.53 8.02
CA PHE A 78 -4.16 -3.09 7.29
C PHE A 78 -2.91 -3.06 8.17
N ASP A 79 -3.03 -2.53 9.40
CA ASP A 79 -1.93 -2.45 10.37
C ASP A 79 -1.46 -3.85 10.82
N GLU A 80 -2.35 -4.81 10.98
CA GLU A 80 -1.99 -6.20 11.29
C GLU A 80 -1.11 -6.83 10.21
N HIS A 81 -1.40 -6.57 8.93
CA HIS A 81 -0.58 -7.05 7.81
C HIS A 81 0.74 -6.28 7.63
N LEU A 82 0.90 -5.14 8.31
CA LEU A 82 2.11 -4.31 8.31
C LEU A 82 3.11 -4.70 9.43
N LYS A 83 2.65 -5.42 10.47
CA LYS A 83 3.47 -5.88 11.60
C LYS A 83 4.48 -6.96 11.20
#